data_AF-A0A1I1XSJ2-F1
#
_entry.id   AF-A0A1I1XSJ2-F1
#
_cell.length_a   1.000
_cell.length_b   1.000
_cell.length_c   1.000
_cell.angle_alpha   90.00
_cell.angle_beta   90.00
_cell.angle_gamma   90.00
#
_symmetry.space_group_name_H-M   'P 1'
#
loop_
_entity.id
_entity.type
_entity.pdbx_description
1 polymer ?
#
loop_
_entity_poly.entity_id
_entity_poly.type
_entity_poly.pdbx_seq_one_letter_code
_entity_poly.pdbx_strand_id
1 'polypeptide(L)'
;MNFNRIKCFYEDNSKLIKTVAVVLTLLLAVFLFLNYGKKQDNVIITDDSKVAGKSINAKSENNHNSEEYVFVDIIGEVKKPGVFKMKADSRVFQVIDKAGGLLESADVSNINKAEKVVDGQRIVIGKIGETSHSEPDEGVADGNSVSADGSGKININMADKNTLQKVRGIGPAMAGKIIDYRRENGKFNSIEDLKNISGIGEKIFENLKDQLTV
;
A
#
# COMPACT_ATOMS: atom_id res chain seq x y z
N MET A 1 -38.98 -10.16 -34.66
CA MET A 1 -38.19 -11.41 -34.83
C MET A 1 -39.19 -12.54 -35.08
N ASN A 2 -39.13 -13.22 -36.22
CA ASN A 2 -40.16 -14.20 -36.63
C ASN A 2 -40.04 -15.50 -35.80
N PHE A 3 -40.86 -15.64 -34.75
CA PHE A 3 -40.89 -16.81 -33.87
C PHE A 3 -41.06 -18.15 -34.62
N ASN A 4 -41.80 -18.13 -35.73
CA ASN A 4 -42.03 -19.32 -36.54
C ASN A 4 -40.74 -19.84 -37.22
N ARG A 5 -39.78 -18.96 -37.53
CA ARG A 5 -38.49 -19.38 -38.11
C ARG A 5 -37.58 -20.03 -37.07
N ILE A 6 -37.62 -19.56 -35.83
CA ILE A 6 -36.84 -20.12 -34.72
C ILE A 6 -37.37 -21.52 -34.35
N LYS A 7 -38.69 -21.71 -34.38
CA LYS A 7 -39.31 -23.01 -34.12
C LYS A 7 -38.95 -24.06 -35.16
N CYS A 8 -39.03 -23.70 -36.45
CA CYS A 8 -38.64 -24.59 -37.55
C CYS A 8 -37.16 -25.00 -37.46
N PHE A 9 -36.28 -24.03 -37.13
CA PHE A 9 -34.85 -24.29 -36.96
C PHE A 9 -34.55 -25.22 -35.78
N TYR A 10 -35.28 -25.08 -34.67
CA TYR A 10 -35.11 -25.93 -33.48
C TYR A 10 -35.56 -27.37 -33.73
N GLU A 11 -36.66 -27.55 -34.47
CA GLU A 11 -37.18 -28.89 -34.81
C GLU A 11 -36.22 -29.64 -35.75
N ASP A 12 -35.72 -28.97 -36.80
CA ASP A 12 -34.76 -29.54 -37.76
C ASP A 12 -33.41 -29.91 -37.12
N ASN A 13 -32.95 -29.13 -36.14
CA ASN A 13 -31.63 -29.30 -35.53
C ASN A 13 -31.67 -29.91 -34.13
N SER A 14 -32.81 -30.45 -33.69
CA SER A 14 -33.00 -30.93 -32.32
C SER A 14 -31.97 -31.98 -31.86
N LYS A 15 -31.52 -32.85 -32.76
CA LYS A 15 -30.46 -33.84 -32.48
C LYS A 15 -29.10 -33.18 -32.26
N LEU A 16 -28.76 -32.18 -33.07
CA LEU A 16 -27.48 -31.45 -33.01
C LEU A 16 -27.44 -30.54 -31.78
N ILE A 17 -28.55 -29.89 -31.44
CA ILE A 17 -28.66 -29.06 -30.23
C ILE A 17 -28.46 -29.91 -28.97
N LYS A 18 -29.04 -31.13 -28.92
CA LYS A 18 -28.85 -32.05 -27.80
C LYS A 18 -27.40 -32.52 -27.66
N THR A 19 -26.72 -32.83 -28.77
CA THR A 19 -25.30 -33.25 -28.71
C THR A 19 -24.40 -32.11 -28.25
N VAL A 20 -24.62 -30.89 -28.75
CA VAL A 20 -23.87 -29.69 -28.31
C VAL A 20 -24.12 -29.39 -26.83
N ALA A 21 -25.36 -29.49 -26.36
CA ALA A 21 -25.69 -29.28 -24.95
C ALA A 21 -24.97 -30.30 -24.04
N VAL A 22 -24.94 -31.58 -24.41
CA VAL A 22 -24.23 -32.61 -23.65
C VAL A 22 -22.72 -32.32 -23.59
N VAL A 23 -22.11 -31.98 -24.73
CA VAL A 23 -20.67 -31.62 -24.76
C VAL A 23 -20.39 -30.39 -23.91
N LEU A 24 -21.25 -29.37 -23.96
CA LEU A 24 -21.10 -28.15 -23.16
C LEU A 24 -21.20 -28.45 -21.65
N THR A 25 -22.14 -29.31 -21.24
CA THR A 25 -22.27 -29.72 -19.83
C THR A 25 -21.06 -30.53 -19.35
N LEU A 26 -20.48 -31.37 -20.21
CA LEU A 26 -19.31 -32.18 -19.88
C LEU A 26 -18.04 -31.32 -19.76
N LEU A 27 -17.88 -30.33 -20.64
CA LEU A 27 -16.80 -29.34 -20.56
C LEU A 27 -16.93 -28.46 -19.31
N LEU A 28 -18.15 -28.03 -18.96
CA LEU A 28 -18.39 -27.25 -17.74
C LEU A 28 -18.09 -28.08 -16.48
N ALA A 29 -18.46 -29.36 -16.44
CA ALA A 29 -18.15 -30.26 -15.33
C ALA A 29 -16.64 -30.48 -15.18
N VAL A 30 -15.90 -30.66 -16.29
CA VAL A 30 -14.43 -30.77 -16.27
C VAL A 30 -13.79 -29.46 -15.81
N PHE A 31 -14.29 -28.31 -16.28
CA PHE A 31 -13.79 -27.00 -15.85
C PHE A 31 -13.99 -26.78 -14.34
N LEU A 32 -15.15 -27.15 -13.80
CA LEU A 32 -15.40 -27.12 -12.35
C LEU A 32 -14.50 -28.12 -11.63
N PHE A 33 -14.34 -29.35 -12.13
CA PHE A 33 -13.47 -30.36 -11.54
C PHE A 33 -12.00 -29.91 -11.45
N LEU A 34 -11.48 -29.28 -12.51
CA LEU A 34 -10.13 -28.73 -12.52
C LEU A 34 -9.97 -27.54 -11.55
N ASN A 35 -11.03 -26.76 -11.34
CA ASN A 35 -11.01 -25.62 -10.42
C ASN A 35 -11.34 -25.99 -8.95
N TYR A 36 -11.91 -27.16 -8.68
CA TYR A 36 -12.27 -27.60 -7.31
C TYR A 36 -11.12 -28.27 -6.54
N GLY A 37 -9.95 -28.47 -7.17
CA GLY A 37 -8.84 -29.26 -6.64
C GLY A 37 -7.73 -28.51 -5.88
N LYS A 38 -7.96 -27.28 -5.37
CA LYS A 38 -6.99 -26.61 -4.48
C LYS A 38 -7.55 -26.44 -3.08
N LYS A 39 -7.54 -27.55 -2.32
CA LYS A 39 -7.61 -27.53 -0.86
C LYS A 39 -6.19 -27.29 -0.33
N GLN A 40 -5.99 -26.21 0.40
CA GLN A 40 -4.75 -25.96 1.13
C GLN A 40 -4.69 -26.92 2.31
N ASP A 41 -3.92 -27.99 2.17
CA ASP A 41 -3.48 -28.77 3.31
C ASP A 41 -2.39 -27.96 4.01
N ASN A 42 -2.82 -27.16 4.99
CA ASN A 42 -1.91 -26.53 5.94
C ASN A 42 -1.33 -27.65 6.82
N VAL A 43 -0.20 -28.22 6.37
CA VAL A 43 0.60 -29.13 7.19
C VAL A 43 1.16 -28.33 8.36
N ILE A 44 0.57 -28.53 9.53
CA ILE A 44 1.15 -28.15 10.80
C ILE A 44 2.31 -29.12 11.04
N ILE A 45 3.53 -28.70 10.70
CA ILE A 45 4.74 -29.36 11.22
C ILE A 45 4.79 -29.03 12.71
N THR A 46 4.31 -29.97 13.52
CA THR A 46 4.70 -30.08 14.92
C THR A 46 5.96 -30.93 14.92
N ASP A 47 7.12 -30.28 15.00
CA ASP A 47 8.35 -30.96 15.40
C ASP A 47 8.71 -30.52 16.82
N ASP A 48 8.79 -31.53 17.67
CA ASP A 48 9.04 -31.46 19.09
C ASP A 48 10.51 -31.13 19.32
N SER A 49 10.79 -29.98 19.94
CA SER A 49 12.04 -29.77 20.66
C SER A 49 11.83 -28.85 21.85
N LYS A 50 11.64 -29.51 22.99
CA LYS A 50 11.83 -28.99 24.34
C LYS A 50 13.15 -28.22 24.45
N VAL A 51 13.07 -26.93 24.75
CA VAL A 51 13.98 -26.29 25.73
C VAL A 51 13.12 -25.45 26.67
N ALA A 52 13.17 -25.83 27.94
CA ALA A 52 12.50 -25.17 29.04
C ALA A 52 13.19 -23.84 29.36
N GLY A 53 12.39 -22.77 29.50
CA GLY A 53 12.88 -21.44 29.87
C GLY A 53 11.78 -20.38 30.05
N LYS A 54 10.74 -20.72 30.82
CA LYS A 54 9.91 -19.85 31.68
C LYS A 54 9.96 -18.32 31.42
N SER A 55 8.86 -17.74 30.91
CA SER A 55 7.88 -16.97 31.71
C SER A 55 7.03 -16.03 30.83
N ILE A 56 5.71 -16.20 30.95
CA ILE A 56 4.62 -15.20 30.87
C ILE A 56 4.68 -14.12 29.76
N ASN A 57 3.74 -14.16 28.83
CA ASN A 57 2.45 -13.50 29.08
C ASN A 57 1.40 -13.92 28.06
N ALA A 58 0.16 -13.91 28.54
CA ALA A 58 -1.01 -14.38 27.85
C ALA A 58 -1.12 -13.81 26.42
N LYS A 59 -1.23 -14.75 25.48
CA LYS A 59 -1.72 -14.56 24.13
C LYS A 59 -3.07 -13.85 24.25
N SER A 60 -3.07 -12.55 24.01
CA SER A 60 -4.28 -11.78 23.78
C SER A 60 -4.87 -12.27 22.46
N GLU A 61 -5.79 -13.22 22.57
CA GLU A 61 -6.82 -13.43 21.57
C GLU A 61 -7.72 -12.19 21.54
N ASN A 62 -7.24 -11.11 20.92
CA ASN A 62 -8.14 -10.09 20.43
C ASN A 62 -8.77 -10.61 19.15
N ASN A 63 -9.82 -11.40 19.35
CA ASN A 63 -10.87 -11.65 18.38
C ASN A 63 -11.65 -10.33 18.19
N HIS A 64 -10.98 -9.29 17.70
CA HIS A 64 -11.60 -8.04 17.30
C HIS A 64 -12.09 -8.24 15.87
N ASN A 65 -13.23 -8.92 15.75
CA ASN A 65 -14.11 -8.80 14.59
C ASN A 65 -14.80 -7.43 14.63
N SER A 66 -14.01 -6.36 14.69
CA SER A 66 -14.42 -5.04 14.28
C SER A 66 -13.93 -4.92 12.85
N GLU A 67 -14.87 -4.93 11.90
CA GLU A 67 -14.63 -4.61 10.50
C GLU A 67 -14.07 -3.18 10.40
N GLU A 68 -12.76 -3.04 10.61
CA GLU A 68 -12.05 -1.79 10.50
C GLU A 68 -11.83 -1.49 9.02
N TYR A 69 -12.14 -0.25 8.63
CA TYR A 69 -12.09 0.19 7.24
C TYR A 69 -11.07 1.31 7.10
N VAL A 70 -10.42 1.32 5.94
CA VAL A 70 -9.47 2.34 5.51
C VAL A 70 -9.93 2.94 4.19
N PHE A 71 -9.61 4.21 3.96
CA PHE A 71 -9.88 4.90 2.71
C PHE A 71 -8.58 5.08 1.92
N VAL A 72 -8.60 4.64 0.67
CA VAL A 72 -7.43 4.61 -0.21
C VAL A 72 -7.76 5.36 -1.49
N ASP A 73 -6.92 6.32 -1.86
CA ASP A 73 -7.01 7.08 -3.11
C ASP A 73 -6.27 6.33 -4.22
N ILE A 74 -6.91 6.07 -5.35
CA ILE A 74 -6.26 5.45 -6.52
C ILE A 74 -6.46 6.32 -7.77
N ILE A 75 -5.35 6.66 -8.42
CA ILE A 75 -5.31 7.54 -9.58
C ILE A 75 -4.44 6.95 -10.71
N GLY A 76 -4.54 7.53 -11.91
CA GLY A 76 -3.80 7.11 -13.08
C GLY A 76 -4.55 6.09 -13.94
N GLU A 77 -3.85 5.11 -14.48
CA GLU A 77 -4.34 4.17 -15.50
C GLU A 77 -5.23 3.04 -14.94
N VAL A 78 -6.34 3.43 -14.32
CA VAL A 78 -7.41 2.55 -13.83
C VAL A 78 -8.75 2.97 -14.41
N LYS A 79 -9.72 2.05 -14.49
CA LYS A 79 -11.02 2.37 -15.10
C LYS A 79 -11.82 3.42 -14.33
N LYS A 80 -11.74 3.41 -13.00
CA LYS A 80 -12.45 4.33 -12.12
C LYS A 80 -11.51 4.87 -11.04
N PRO A 81 -10.77 5.95 -11.33
CA PRO A 81 -10.00 6.66 -10.31
C PRO A 81 -10.89 7.21 -9.19
N GLY A 82 -10.34 7.33 -7.99
CA GLY A 82 -11.01 7.94 -6.84
C GLY A 82 -10.68 7.27 -5.51
N VAL A 83 -11.42 7.66 -4.47
CA VAL A 83 -11.24 7.14 -3.10
C VAL A 83 -12.16 5.95 -2.84
N PHE A 84 -11.58 4.86 -2.36
CA PHE A 84 -12.28 3.61 -2.06
C PHE A 84 -12.17 3.22 -0.60
N LYS A 85 -13.32 2.84 -0.01
CA LYS A 85 -13.41 2.21 1.30
C LYS A 85 -12.98 0.74 1.21
N MET A 86 -11.94 0.34 1.93
CA MET A 86 -11.35 -1.00 1.94
C MET A 86 -11.31 -1.55 3.36
N LYS A 87 -11.19 -2.87 3.54
CA LYS A 87 -10.92 -3.42 4.87
C LYS A 87 -9.47 -3.09 5.26
N ALA A 88 -9.18 -2.91 6.54
CA ALA A 88 -7.85 -2.50 7.01
C ALA A 88 -6.71 -3.49 6.67
N ASP A 89 -7.03 -4.74 6.32
CA ASP A 89 -6.08 -5.76 5.90
C ASP A 89 -6.06 -6.01 4.38
N SER A 90 -6.83 -5.22 3.62
CA SER A 90 -6.88 -5.31 2.17
C SER A 90 -5.50 -5.08 1.54
N ARG A 91 -5.33 -5.58 0.33
CA ARG A 91 -4.09 -5.38 -0.45
C ARG A 91 -4.33 -4.51 -1.66
N VAL A 92 -3.27 -3.89 -2.19
CA VAL A 92 -3.29 -2.98 -3.35
C VAL A 92 -4.10 -3.54 -4.53
N PHE A 93 -3.93 -4.82 -4.87
CA PHE A 93 -4.69 -5.45 -5.97
C PHE A 93 -6.22 -5.39 -5.75
N GLN A 94 -6.69 -5.49 -4.51
CA GLN A 94 -8.12 -5.44 -4.21
C GLN A 94 -8.69 -4.03 -4.42
N VAL A 95 -7.86 -2.99 -4.22
CA VAL A 95 -8.23 -1.60 -4.54
C VAL A 95 -8.35 -1.43 -6.05
N ILE A 96 -7.39 -1.96 -6.80
CA ILE A 96 -7.40 -1.95 -8.27
C ILE A 96 -8.67 -2.65 -8.81
N ASP A 97 -9.02 -3.81 -8.25
CA ASP A 97 -10.25 -4.53 -8.63
C ASP A 97 -11.49 -3.69 -8.34
N LYS A 98 -11.52 -2.99 -7.19
CA LYS A 98 -12.62 -2.09 -6.82
C LYS A 98 -12.71 -0.85 -7.71
N ALA A 99 -11.58 -0.39 -8.24
CA ALA A 99 -11.48 0.63 -9.28
C ALA A 99 -11.90 0.12 -10.68
N GLY A 100 -12.35 -1.13 -10.81
CA GLY A 100 -12.78 -1.74 -12.06
C GLY A 100 -11.65 -2.37 -12.88
N GLY A 101 -10.46 -2.47 -12.29
CA GLY A 101 -9.24 -2.97 -12.93
C GLY A 101 -8.44 -1.89 -13.63
N LEU A 102 -7.30 -2.34 -14.17
CA LEU A 102 -6.35 -1.52 -14.92
C LEU A 102 -6.87 -1.24 -16.35
N LEU A 103 -6.38 -0.14 -16.94
CA LEU A 103 -6.47 0.09 -18.38
C LEU A 103 -5.39 -0.73 -19.12
N GLU A 104 -5.55 -0.97 -20.42
CA GLU A 104 -4.56 -1.71 -21.22
C GLU A 104 -3.21 -0.99 -21.30
N SER A 105 -3.24 0.33 -21.17
CA SER A 105 -2.08 1.21 -21.13
C SER A 105 -1.42 1.29 -19.75
N ALA A 106 -1.89 0.56 -18.73
CA ALA A 106 -1.37 0.66 -17.37
C ALA A 106 -0.01 -0.05 -17.20
N ASP A 107 0.94 0.64 -16.56
CA ASP A 107 2.20 0.06 -16.10
C ASP A 107 2.13 -0.23 -14.61
N VAL A 108 2.32 -1.51 -14.26
CA VAL A 108 2.36 -2.00 -12.88
C VAL A 108 3.70 -2.64 -12.52
N SER A 109 4.71 -2.49 -13.38
CA SER A 109 6.03 -3.11 -13.21
C SER A 109 6.72 -2.66 -11.92
N ASN A 110 6.45 -1.44 -11.48
CA ASN A 110 7.03 -0.81 -10.30
C ASN A 110 6.10 -0.80 -9.06
N ILE A 111 4.98 -1.54 -9.10
CA ILE A 111 3.98 -1.53 -8.01
C ILE A 111 3.93 -2.88 -7.30
N ASN A 112 4.10 -2.85 -5.98
CA ASN A 112 3.86 -4.02 -5.15
C ASN A 112 2.35 -4.24 -4.95
N LYS A 113 1.71 -4.93 -5.89
CA LYS A 113 0.26 -5.27 -5.83
C LYS A 113 -0.14 -6.08 -4.59
N ALA A 114 0.82 -6.74 -3.96
CA ALA A 114 0.59 -7.50 -2.74
C ALA A 114 0.71 -6.63 -1.48
N GLU A 115 1.13 -5.38 -1.55
CA GLU A 115 1.25 -4.54 -0.36
C GLU A 115 -0.10 -4.36 0.34
N LYS A 116 -0.10 -4.38 1.68
CA LYS A 116 -1.30 -4.07 2.47
C LYS A 116 -1.60 -2.59 2.34
N VAL A 117 -2.88 -2.25 2.32
CA VAL A 117 -3.29 -0.85 2.27
C VAL A 117 -3.48 -0.28 3.66
N VAL A 118 -3.15 1.00 3.81
CA VAL A 118 -3.33 1.76 5.05
C VAL A 118 -4.26 2.96 4.79
N ASP A 119 -4.86 3.49 5.86
CA ASP A 119 -5.73 4.66 5.75
C ASP A 119 -4.98 5.88 5.23
N GLY A 120 -5.60 6.61 4.30
CA GLY A 120 -5.01 7.76 3.65
C GLY A 120 -3.94 7.43 2.61
N GLN A 121 -3.70 6.15 2.29
CA GLN A 121 -2.74 5.78 1.25
C GLN A 121 -3.20 6.24 -0.14
N ARG A 122 -2.26 6.75 -0.93
CA ARG A 122 -2.43 7.03 -2.36
C ARG A 122 -1.69 6.01 -3.21
N ILE A 123 -2.37 5.46 -4.21
CA ILE A 123 -1.84 4.51 -5.19
C ILE A 123 -1.91 5.17 -6.57
N VAL A 124 -0.75 5.29 -7.23
CA VAL A 124 -0.66 5.86 -8.57
C VAL A 124 -0.33 4.74 -9.55
N ILE A 125 -1.18 4.54 -10.55
CA ILE A 125 -0.95 3.59 -11.64
C ILE A 125 -0.42 4.36 -12.84
N GLY A 126 0.86 4.14 -13.19
CA GLY A 126 1.50 4.78 -14.33
C GLY A 126 1.04 4.21 -15.68
N LYS A 127 1.51 4.81 -16.76
CA LYS A 127 1.25 4.38 -18.14
C LYS A 127 2.47 3.71 -18.77
N ILE A 128 2.27 2.67 -19.57
CA ILE A 128 3.35 1.95 -20.27
C ILE A 128 4.12 2.92 -21.17
N GLY A 129 5.44 2.94 -21.01
CA GLY A 129 6.33 3.80 -21.79
C GLY A 129 6.46 5.23 -21.25
N GLU A 130 5.64 5.62 -20.27
CA GLU A 130 5.97 6.73 -19.39
C GLU A 130 6.85 6.15 -18.30
N THR A 131 8.16 6.43 -18.36
CA THR A 131 9.01 6.24 -17.19
C THR A 131 8.45 7.13 -16.09
N SER A 132 7.62 6.52 -15.24
CA SER A 132 7.22 7.08 -13.97
C SER A 132 8.52 7.40 -13.26
N HIS A 133 8.92 8.67 -13.28
CA HIS A 133 9.79 9.17 -12.23
C HIS A 133 9.02 8.84 -10.97
N SER A 134 9.54 7.88 -10.22
CA SER A 134 9.21 7.71 -8.82
C SER A 134 9.70 8.96 -8.10
N GLU A 135 9.03 10.09 -8.31
CA GLU A 135 8.94 11.11 -7.30
C GLU A 135 7.92 10.59 -6.29
N PRO A 136 8.35 10.27 -5.06
CA PRO A 136 7.42 10.27 -3.96
C PRO A 136 6.98 11.73 -3.78
N ASP A 137 5.87 12.11 -4.40
CA ASP A 137 5.10 13.32 -4.11
C ASP A 137 5.98 14.56 -3.82
N GLU A 138 6.65 15.09 -4.85
CA GLU A 138 6.86 16.54 -4.88
C GLU A 138 5.57 17.17 -5.40
N GLY A 139 4.90 17.85 -4.47
CA GLY A 139 3.64 18.52 -4.70
C GLY A 139 3.72 19.70 -5.68
N VAL A 140 2.57 19.95 -6.29
CA VAL A 140 2.10 21.27 -6.71
C VAL A 140 0.60 21.30 -6.38
N ALA A 141 0.02 22.32 -5.77
CA ALA A 141 0.52 23.52 -5.13
C ALA A 141 -0.65 24.06 -4.28
N ASP A 142 -0.27 24.84 -3.28
CA ASP A 142 -1.10 25.77 -2.51
C ASP A 142 -1.88 25.22 -1.30
N GLY A 143 -1.62 25.81 -0.14
CA GLY A 143 -2.37 25.54 1.09
C GLY A 143 -1.57 25.13 2.34
N ASN A 144 -0.43 25.75 2.61
CA ASN A 144 -0.03 26.07 4.00
C ASN A 144 -0.04 24.91 5.03
N SER A 145 0.98 24.05 5.02
CA SER A 145 1.40 23.34 6.23
C SER A 145 2.89 23.55 6.48
N VAL A 146 3.23 24.83 6.60
CA VAL A 146 4.30 25.23 7.50
C VAL A 146 3.87 24.68 8.86
N SER A 147 4.44 23.57 9.32
CA SER A 147 4.59 23.35 10.77
C SER A 147 5.73 24.24 11.26
N ALA A 148 5.66 25.52 10.89
CA ALA A 148 6.20 26.60 11.68
C ALA A 148 5.18 26.82 12.76
N ASP A 149 5.58 26.55 14.00
CA ASP A 149 4.88 26.99 15.19
C ASP A 149 4.82 28.52 15.23
N GLY A 150 4.05 29.19 14.37
CA GLY A 150 3.94 30.67 14.30
C GLY A 150 5.26 31.47 14.15
N SER A 151 6.42 30.81 14.13
CA SER A 151 7.75 31.36 14.43
C SER A 151 8.79 31.05 13.35
N GLY A 152 8.39 30.39 12.25
CA GLY A 152 9.27 30.00 11.16
C GLY A 152 10.24 28.84 11.45
N LYS A 153 10.07 28.11 12.57
CA LYS A 153 10.96 27.01 12.98
C LYS A 153 10.52 25.66 12.41
N ILE A 154 11.48 24.77 12.14
CA ILE A 154 11.25 23.43 11.61
C ILE A 154 11.24 22.40 12.75
N ASN A 155 10.18 21.59 12.85
CA ASN A 155 10.11 20.50 13.82
C ASN A 155 11.03 19.34 13.43
N ILE A 156 12.06 19.02 14.22
CA ILE A 156 13.06 17.98 13.91
C ILE A 156 12.52 16.56 14.03
N ASN A 157 11.50 16.35 14.86
CA ASN A 157 10.84 15.06 15.07
C ASN A 157 9.86 14.70 13.96
N MET A 158 9.43 15.66 13.15
CA MET A 158 8.47 15.47 12.07
C MET A 158 9.05 15.74 10.70
N ALA A 159 10.06 16.61 10.58
CA ALA A 159 10.64 16.98 9.31
C ALA A 159 11.24 15.77 8.56
N ASP A 160 10.99 15.75 7.25
CA ASP A 160 11.66 14.88 6.30
C ASP A 160 13.06 15.40 5.93
N LYS A 161 13.80 14.62 5.14
CA LYS A 161 15.17 14.93 4.74
C LYS A 161 15.29 16.23 3.95
N ASN A 162 14.33 16.54 3.07
CA ASN A 162 14.33 17.74 2.24
C ASN A 162 13.98 18.97 3.06
N THR A 163 13.02 18.85 3.97
CA THR A 163 12.63 19.88 4.93
C THR A 163 13.78 20.23 5.86
N LEU A 164 14.50 19.25 6.40
CA LEU A 164 15.70 19.49 7.21
C LEU A 164 16.81 20.22 6.44
N GLN A 165 16.95 19.96 5.14
CA GLN A 165 17.96 20.62 4.28
C GLN A 165 17.65 22.11 4.01
N LYS A 166 16.43 22.58 4.27
CA LYS A 166 16.08 24.00 4.17
C LYS A 166 16.71 24.82 5.31
N VAL A 167 17.16 24.18 6.38
CA VAL A 167 17.81 24.83 7.53
C VAL A 167 19.25 25.18 7.17
N ARG A 168 19.62 26.45 7.40
CA ARG A 168 20.97 26.92 7.09
C ARG A 168 21.99 26.15 7.93
N GLY A 169 22.89 25.42 7.26
CA GLY A 169 23.93 24.61 7.89
C GLY A 169 23.63 23.11 7.95
N ILE A 170 22.44 22.67 7.50
CA ILE A 170 22.10 21.25 7.35
C ILE A 170 22.18 20.86 5.88
N GLY A 171 23.23 20.10 5.52
CA GLY A 171 23.35 19.49 4.21
C GLY A 171 22.77 18.07 4.15
N PRO A 172 22.76 17.41 2.96
CA PRO A 172 22.21 16.07 2.77
C PRO A 172 22.76 15.02 3.75
N ALA A 173 24.06 15.10 4.07
CA ALA A 173 24.72 14.21 5.02
C ALA A 173 24.25 14.43 6.47
N MET A 174 24.04 15.68 6.86
CA MET A 174 23.59 16.02 8.21
C MET A 174 22.11 15.68 8.40
N ALA A 175 21.28 15.96 7.40
CA ALA A 175 19.87 15.57 7.40
C ALA A 175 19.69 14.05 7.52
N GLY A 176 20.55 13.27 6.83
CA GLY A 176 20.59 11.82 6.98
C GLY A 176 20.86 11.39 8.42
N LYS A 177 21.91 11.95 9.04
CA LYS A 177 22.27 11.65 10.43
C LYS A 177 21.17 11.98 11.45
N ILE A 178 20.42 13.06 11.24
CA ILE A 178 19.28 13.43 12.10
C ILE A 178 18.17 12.37 12.00
N ILE A 179 17.88 11.88 10.80
CA ILE A 179 16.87 10.82 10.58
C ILE A 179 17.35 9.50 11.18
N ASP A 180 18.62 9.15 10.99
CA ASP A 180 19.19 7.92 11.54
C ASP A 180 19.21 7.97 13.07
N TYR A 181 19.58 9.10 13.67
CA TYR A 181 19.49 9.30 15.11
C TYR A 181 18.07 9.08 15.64
N ARG A 182 17.04 9.59 14.93
CA ARG A 182 15.62 9.37 15.29
C ARG A 182 15.21 7.91 15.25
N ARG A 183 15.76 7.15 14.30
CA ARG A 183 15.47 5.73 14.14
C ARG A 183 16.10 4.90 15.26
N GLU A 184 17.31 5.25 15.65
CA GLU A 184 18.10 4.48 16.62
C GLU A 184 17.79 4.85 18.07
N ASN A 185 17.62 6.14 18.35
CA ASN A 185 17.49 6.67 19.72
C ASN A 185 16.07 7.13 20.05
N GLY A 186 15.17 7.14 19.06
CA GLY A 186 13.81 7.65 19.20
C GLY A 186 13.71 9.16 18.96
N LYS A 187 12.58 9.76 19.35
CA LYS A 187 12.34 11.20 19.18
C LYS A 187 13.29 12.04 20.04
N PHE A 188 13.66 13.22 19.55
CA PHE A 188 14.36 14.24 20.32
C PHE A 188 13.41 14.79 21.39
N ASN A 189 13.87 14.85 22.63
CA ASN A 189 13.12 15.43 23.74
C ASN A 189 13.42 16.93 23.90
N SER A 190 14.62 17.34 23.49
CA SER A 190 15.09 18.71 23.53
C SER A 190 15.86 19.06 22.26
N ILE A 191 16.07 20.34 21.98
CA ILE A 191 16.87 20.78 20.83
C ILE A 191 18.35 20.45 21.06
N GLU A 192 18.78 20.51 22.32
CA GLU A 192 20.13 20.20 22.78
C GLU A 192 20.56 18.77 22.44
N ASP A 193 19.61 17.84 22.31
CA ASP A 193 19.84 16.46 21.91
C ASP A 193 20.52 16.36 20.52
N LEU A 194 20.44 17.40 19.67
CA LEU A 194 21.16 17.49 18.40
C LEU A 194 22.68 17.39 18.58
N LYS A 195 23.23 17.79 19.75
CA LYS A 195 24.66 17.70 20.04
C LYS A 195 25.15 16.25 20.16
N ASN A 196 24.25 15.29 20.34
CA ASN A 196 24.59 13.87 20.35
C ASN A 196 24.88 13.31 18.95
N ILE A 197 24.60 14.09 17.90
CA ILE A 197 24.83 13.68 16.52
C ILE A 197 26.27 14.01 16.10
N SER A 198 26.98 12.99 15.62
CA SER A 198 28.34 13.15 15.11
C SER A 198 28.42 14.20 14.00
N GLY A 199 29.15 15.29 14.26
CA GLY A 199 29.31 16.42 13.34
C GLY A 199 28.49 17.66 13.70
N ILE A 200 27.64 17.61 14.72
CA ILE A 200 26.98 18.80 15.31
C ILE A 200 27.73 19.19 16.58
N GLY A 201 28.76 20.03 16.42
CA GLY A 201 29.44 20.66 17.56
C GLY A 201 28.74 21.93 18.02
N GLU A 202 29.20 22.52 19.13
CA GLU A 202 28.64 23.75 19.73
C GLU A 202 28.40 24.86 18.70
N LYS A 203 29.39 25.12 17.84
CA LYS A 203 29.32 26.14 16.80
C LYS A 203 28.20 25.87 15.78
N ILE A 204 27.96 24.63 15.41
CA ILE A 204 26.91 24.27 14.46
C ILE A 204 25.57 24.33 15.15
N PHE A 205 25.46 23.78 16.36
CA PHE A 205 24.25 23.85 17.18
C PHE A 205 23.73 25.27 17.38
N GLU A 206 24.61 26.22 17.71
CA GLU A 206 24.25 27.63 17.90
C GLU A 206 23.62 28.26 16.64
N ASN A 207 24.02 27.81 15.46
CA ASN A 207 23.41 28.28 14.19
C ASN A 207 22.06 27.61 13.91
N LEU A 208 21.77 26.47 14.52
CA LEU A 208 20.59 25.64 14.25
C LEU A 208 19.46 25.85 15.26
N LYS A 209 19.78 26.10 16.53
CA LYS A 209 18.78 26.13 17.63
C LYS A 209 17.65 27.14 17.43
N ASP A 210 17.91 28.25 16.75
CA ASP A 210 16.91 29.28 16.49
C ASP A 210 15.99 28.96 15.30
N GLN A 211 16.36 27.99 14.48
CA GLN A 211 15.61 27.55 13.30
C GLN A 211 14.82 26.26 13.53
N LEU A 212 15.00 25.61 14.69
CA LEU A 212 14.49 24.26 14.95
C LEU A 212 13.61 24.22 16.20
N THR A 213 12.64 23.29 16.21
CA THR A 213 11.78 22.95 17.36
C THR A 213 11.62 21.43 17.47
N VAL A 214 11.17 20.91 18.62
CA VAL A 214 10.93 19.47 18.87
C VAL A 214 9.46 19.11 18.79
#